data_AF-A0A558CE98-F1
#
_entry.id   AF-A0A558CE98-F1
#
_cell.length_a   1.000
_cell.length_b   1.000
_cell.length_c   1.000
_cell.angle_alpha   90.00
_cell.angle_beta   90.00
_cell.angle_gamma   90.00
#
_symmetry.space_group_name_H-M   'P 1'
#
loop_
_entity.id
_entity.type
_entity.pdbx_description
1 polymer ?
#
loop_
_entity_poly.entity_id
_entity_poly.type
_entity_poly.pdbx_seq_one_letter_code
_entity_poly.pdbx_strand_id
1 'polypeptide(L)'
;MTNKSRIKKTLGRKFSDLDDHLYFLKDSLAKLIGGDPSYIKQVAAELRVLICKAGVEGLMWRVNEEIEASDIVSVHLPGDVNLEHPLAKDLKFFFVPLMRTGLGDPRLIPGEYSLKGIIKNSEAIMVSGDTYTHENLIRAISEQMGSAHEDEGVTPFLVELSNTIVSDQAALSATLISVADLVIEVGEGILSKATNDNGFLRKNRPEISIGTDPVKAYFESHSDFENISEPLPEEGTVMFLVDHPHGDWRTNNHEYNFGLFRQGQLEVQARKNKDKNMEIHVKGFGQAILSIENPIPNFEQPGVMIGLTWNSSQLNFYLNGVRIETMAIESER
;
A
#
# COMPACT_ATOMS: atom_id res chain seq x y z
N MET A 1 -28.93 -28.40 -12.08
CA MET A 1 -27.71 -28.80 -12.83
C MET A 1 -26.87 -29.66 -11.90
N THR A 2 -26.57 -30.91 -12.28
CA THR A 2 -25.66 -31.77 -11.49
C THR A 2 -24.25 -31.23 -11.61
N ASN A 3 -23.66 -30.76 -10.51
CA ASN A 3 -22.25 -30.37 -10.44
C ASN A 3 -21.41 -31.59 -10.84
N LYS A 4 -20.91 -31.62 -12.09
CA LYS A 4 -19.93 -32.62 -12.51
C LYS A 4 -18.72 -32.49 -11.57
N SER A 5 -18.34 -33.59 -10.93
CA SER A 5 -17.16 -33.63 -10.07
C SER A 5 -15.94 -33.14 -10.85
N ARG A 6 -15.28 -32.08 -10.35
CA ARG A 6 -14.06 -31.54 -10.97
C ARG A 6 -12.92 -32.53 -10.79
N ILE A 7 -12.16 -32.79 -11.85
CA ILE A 7 -10.95 -33.65 -11.80
C ILE A 7 -9.85 -32.87 -11.09
N LYS A 8 -9.22 -33.46 -10.06
CA LYS A 8 -8.11 -32.84 -9.33
C LYS A 8 -6.85 -32.80 -10.21
N LYS A 9 -6.18 -31.64 -10.26
CA LYS A 9 -4.85 -31.51 -10.89
C LYS A 9 -3.82 -32.31 -10.11
N THR A 10 -2.87 -32.92 -10.82
CA THR A 10 -1.68 -33.54 -10.21
C THR A 10 -0.79 -32.48 -9.55
N LEU A 11 0.00 -32.89 -8.56
CA LEU A 11 0.94 -31.99 -7.88
C LEU A 11 1.93 -31.32 -8.85
N GLY A 12 2.52 -32.10 -9.77
CA GLY A 12 3.40 -31.56 -10.81
C GLY A 12 2.73 -30.51 -11.71
N ARG A 13 1.42 -30.65 -12.01
CA ARG A 13 0.68 -29.63 -12.73
C ARG A 13 0.49 -28.37 -11.89
N LYS A 14 0.22 -28.51 -10.59
CA LYS A 14 0.10 -27.36 -9.68
C LYS A 14 1.42 -26.60 -9.56
N PHE A 15 2.57 -27.28 -9.52
CA PHE A 15 3.89 -26.63 -9.55
C PHE A 15 4.11 -25.83 -10.84
N SER A 16 3.79 -26.43 -11.99
CA SER A 16 3.89 -25.71 -13.27
C SER A 16 2.98 -24.49 -13.31
N ASP A 17 1.74 -24.60 -12.81
CA ASP A 17 0.82 -23.47 -12.76
C ASP A 17 1.34 -22.39 -11.80
N LEU A 18 1.90 -22.77 -10.63
CA LEU A 18 2.48 -21.83 -9.68
C LEU A 18 3.67 -21.07 -10.29
N ASP A 19 4.59 -21.78 -10.96
CA ASP A 19 5.72 -21.18 -11.67
C ASP A 19 5.26 -20.20 -12.77
N ASP A 20 4.16 -20.53 -13.47
CA ASP A 20 3.56 -19.63 -14.48
C ASP A 20 3.06 -18.33 -13.86
N HIS A 21 2.24 -18.44 -12.81
CA HIS A 21 1.66 -17.27 -12.14
C HIS A 21 2.72 -16.40 -11.44
N LEU A 22 3.75 -16.99 -10.83
CA LEU A 22 4.84 -16.22 -10.22
C LEU A 22 5.64 -15.43 -11.26
N TYR A 23 5.87 -15.99 -12.44
CA TYR A 23 6.53 -15.26 -13.53
C TYR A 23 5.68 -14.10 -14.03
N PHE A 24 4.37 -14.30 -14.23
CA PHE A 24 3.46 -13.23 -14.66
C PHE A 24 3.33 -12.12 -13.61
N LEU A 25 3.32 -12.50 -12.33
CA LEU A 25 3.35 -11.55 -11.23
C LEU A 25 4.64 -10.71 -11.26
N LYS A 26 5.81 -11.33 -11.43
CA LYS A 26 7.10 -10.61 -11.56
C LYS A 26 7.12 -9.66 -12.75
N ASP A 27 6.65 -10.11 -13.91
CA ASP A 27 6.63 -9.29 -15.14
C ASP A 27 5.70 -8.08 -14.98
N SER A 28 4.49 -8.31 -14.43
CA SER A 28 3.52 -7.24 -14.17
C SER A 28 4.02 -6.27 -13.10
N LEU A 29 4.65 -6.78 -12.05
CA LEU A 29 5.22 -5.98 -10.97
C LEU A 29 6.36 -5.10 -11.48
N ALA A 30 7.26 -5.63 -12.31
CA ALA A 30 8.34 -4.86 -12.91
C ALA A 30 7.82 -3.67 -13.74
N LYS A 31 6.73 -3.86 -14.48
CA LYS A 31 6.10 -2.80 -15.29
C LYS A 31 5.34 -1.79 -14.44
N LEU A 32 4.69 -2.24 -13.37
CA LEU A 32 4.05 -1.37 -12.39
C LEU A 32 5.09 -0.47 -11.69
N ILE A 33 6.21 -1.05 -11.24
CA ILE A 33 7.35 -0.30 -10.67
C ILE A 33 7.98 0.62 -11.74
N GLY A 34 7.97 0.18 -13.00
CA GLY A 34 8.33 0.97 -14.18
C GLY A 34 7.36 2.11 -14.52
N GLY A 35 6.33 2.36 -13.70
CA GLY A 35 5.45 3.51 -13.81
C GLY A 35 4.22 3.31 -14.69
N ASP A 36 3.92 2.08 -15.09
CA ASP A 36 2.72 1.79 -15.87
C ASP A 36 1.56 1.33 -14.94
N PRO A 37 0.63 2.23 -14.55
CA PRO A 37 -0.47 1.90 -13.65
C PRO A 37 -1.47 0.92 -14.28
N SER A 38 -1.43 0.72 -15.60
CA SER A 38 -2.31 -0.25 -16.25
C SER A 38 -2.03 -1.68 -15.80
N TYR A 39 -0.92 -1.94 -15.10
CA TYR A 39 -0.56 -3.24 -14.52
C TYR A 39 -1.06 -3.45 -13.08
N ILE A 40 -1.65 -2.46 -12.42
CA ILE A 40 -2.24 -2.62 -11.06
C ILE A 40 -3.23 -3.78 -11.06
N LYS A 41 -4.13 -3.83 -12.04
CA LYS A 41 -5.15 -4.90 -12.14
C LYS A 41 -4.51 -6.26 -12.36
N GLN A 42 -3.48 -6.35 -13.20
CA GLN A 42 -2.78 -7.58 -13.56
C GLN A 42 -2.06 -8.13 -12.34
N VAL A 43 -1.36 -7.28 -11.59
CA VAL A 43 -0.74 -7.64 -10.30
C VAL A 43 -1.81 -8.15 -9.33
N ALA A 44 -2.92 -7.42 -9.16
CA ALA A 44 -4.00 -7.85 -8.27
C ALA A 44 -4.67 -9.17 -8.73
N ALA A 45 -4.82 -9.39 -10.03
CA ALA A 45 -5.38 -10.62 -10.58
C ALA A 45 -4.48 -11.83 -10.33
N GLU A 46 -3.17 -11.69 -10.55
CA GLU A 46 -2.19 -12.74 -10.26
C GLU A 46 -2.13 -13.05 -8.75
N LEU A 47 -2.09 -12.00 -7.91
CA LEU A 47 -2.19 -12.14 -6.46
C LEU A 47 -3.47 -12.87 -6.05
N ARG A 48 -4.63 -12.52 -6.61
CA ARG A 48 -5.89 -13.19 -6.30
C ARG A 48 -5.84 -14.69 -6.59
N VAL A 49 -5.27 -15.08 -7.73
CA VAL A 49 -5.13 -16.51 -8.08
C VAL A 49 -4.19 -17.23 -7.13
N LEU A 50 -3.10 -16.58 -6.74
CA LEU A 50 -2.06 -17.16 -5.89
C LEU A 50 -2.49 -17.28 -4.43
N ILE A 51 -3.08 -16.24 -3.84
CA ILE A 51 -3.22 -16.10 -2.39
C ILE A 51 -4.64 -15.83 -1.88
N CYS A 52 -5.61 -15.51 -2.74
CA CYS A 52 -6.98 -15.25 -2.26
C CYS A 52 -7.91 -16.46 -2.41
N LYS A 53 -8.93 -16.51 -1.55
CA LYS A 53 -9.99 -17.51 -1.60
C LYS A 53 -11.09 -17.11 -2.60
N ALA A 54 -11.28 -17.93 -3.62
CA ALA A 54 -12.36 -17.81 -4.61
C ALA A 54 -13.14 -19.14 -4.72
N GLY A 55 -13.88 -19.45 -3.66
CA GLY A 55 -14.51 -20.76 -3.45
C GLY A 55 -13.52 -21.85 -2.96
N VAL A 56 -12.30 -21.83 -3.48
CA VAL A 56 -11.14 -22.60 -2.97
C VAL A 56 -10.02 -21.66 -2.56
N GLU A 57 -9.13 -22.12 -1.68
CA GLU A 57 -7.91 -21.39 -1.30
C GLU A 57 -7.02 -21.10 -2.53
N GLY A 58 -6.22 -20.03 -2.43
CA GLY A 58 -5.26 -19.62 -3.45
C GLY A 58 -4.32 -20.76 -3.86
N LEU A 59 -3.85 -20.74 -5.11
CA LEU A 59 -2.97 -21.80 -5.64
C LEU A 59 -1.73 -21.99 -4.77
N MET A 60 -1.09 -20.91 -4.34
CA MET A 60 0.12 -20.95 -3.53
C MET A 60 -0.12 -21.66 -2.20
N TRP A 61 -1.20 -21.31 -1.49
CA TRP A 61 -1.54 -21.95 -0.20
C TRP A 61 -1.84 -23.43 -0.34
N ARG A 62 -2.58 -23.82 -1.38
CA ARG A 62 -2.88 -25.24 -1.62
C ARG A 62 -1.63 -26.06 -1.94
N VAL A 63 -0.67 -25.48 -2.66
CA VAL A 63 0.61 -26.14 -2.92
C VAL A 63 1.47 -26.18 -1.67
N ASN A 64 1.56 -25.06 -0.94
CA ASN A 64 2.31 -24.94 0.30
C ASN A 64 1.89 -26.00 1.34
N GLU A 65 0.58 -26.17 1.54
CA GLU A 65 0.00 -27.16 2.45
C GLU A 65 0.29 -28.61 2.01
N GLU A 66 0.29 -28.89 0.71
CA GLU A 66 0.50 -30.25 0.19
C GLU A 66 1.95 -30.72 0.28
N ILE A 67 2.91 -29.78 0.26
CA ILE A 67 4.35 -30.09 0.39
C ILE A 67 4.95 -29.69 1.73
N GLU A 68 4.13 -29.16 2.65
CA GLU A 68 4.57 -28.66 3.97
C GLU A 68 5.73 -27.66 3.86
N ALA A 69 5.63 -26.71 2.93
CA ALA A 69 6.60 -25.61 2.82
C ALA A 69 6.32 -24.52 3.86
N SER A 70 7.36 -23.77 4.21
CA SER A 70 7.26 -22.60 5.10
C SER A 70 6.72 -21.40 4.31
N ASP A 71 5.75 -20.70 4.89
CA ASP A 71 5.29 -19.38 4.46
C ASP A 71 5.71 -18.28 5.45
N ILE A 72 6.69 -18.56 6.31
CA ILE A 72 7.21 -17.60 7.28
C ILE A 72 8.04 -16.54 6.56
N VAL A 73 7.72 -15.28 6.81
CA VAL A 73 8.45 -14.10 6.32
C VAL A 73 8.91 -13.25 7.49
N SER A 74 10.04 -12.57 7.32
CA SER A 74 10.58 -11.62 8.30
C SER A 74 10.22 -10.19 7.87
N VAL A 75 9.32 -9.56 8.61
CA VAL A 75 8.78 -8.23 8.27
C VAL A 75 8.59 -7.35 9.51
N HIS A 76 8.59 -6.03 9.28
CA HIS A 76 8.04 -5.07 10.22
C HIS A 76 6.54 -4.93 9.92
N LEU A 77 5.71 -5.27 10.91
CA LEU A 77 4.26 -5.13 10.86
C LEU A 77 3.86 -4.12 11.95
N PRO A 78 3.30 -2.95 11.60
CA PRO A 78 2.97 -1.93 12.60
C PRO A 78 1.76 -2.30 13.48
N GLY A 79 1.04 -3.38 13.15
CA GLY A 79 -0.17 -3.83 13.84
C GLY A 79 -1.44 -3.27 13.21
N ASP A 80 -2.59 -3.71 13.72
CA ASP A 80 -3.91 -3.28 13.26
C ASP A 80 -4.38 -2.01 14.00
N VAL A 81 -5.31 -1.27 13.41
CA VAL A 81 -5.89 -0.07 14.04
C VAL A 81 -6.74 -0.48 15.23
N ASN A 82 -6.44 0.09 16.40
CA ASN A 82 -7.36 0.00 17.52
C ASN A 82 -8.51 0.99 17.33
N LEU A 83 -9.62 0.52 16.73
CA LEU A 83 -10.82 1.34 16.46
C LEU A 83 -11.48 1.90 17.73
N GLU A 84 -11.22 1.30 18.90
CA GLU A 84 -11.71 1.80 20.18
C GLU A 84 -10.87 2.97 20.73
N HIS A 85 -9.72 3.27 20.10
CA HIS A 85 -8.86 4.35 20.54
C HIS A 85 -9.49 5.72 20.20
N PRO A 86 -9.50 6.72 21.10
CA PRO A 86 -10.12 8.03 20.83
C PRO A 86 -9.57 8.75 19.59
N LEU A 87 -8.31 8.51 19.22
CA LEU A 87 -7.69 9.08 18.00
C LEU A 87 -8.07 8.34 16.72
N ALA A 88 -8.60 7.11 16.81
CA ALA A 88 -9.16 6.40 15.66
C ALA A 88 -10.58 6.88 15.34
N LYS A 89 -11.23 7.61 16.27
CA LYS A 89 -12.51 8.24 16.03
C LYS A 89 -12.36 9.26 14.90
N ASP A 90 -13.20 9.13 13.88
CA ASP A 90 -13.20 9.98 12.68
C ASP A 90 -11.95 9.88 11.80
N LEU A 91 -11.12 8.84 12.00
CA LEU A 91 -9.97 8.56 11.14
C LEU A 91 -10.46 8.21 9.72
N LYS A 92 -10.12 9.04 8.74
CA LYS A 92 -10.56 8.87 7.35
C LYS A 92 -9.66 7.98 6.53
N PHE A 93 -8.38 7.93 6.87
CA PHE A 93 -7.40 7.16 6.13
C PHE A 93 -6.32 6.62 7.05
N PHE A 94 -5.99 5.34 6.89
CA PHE A 94 -4.84 4.73 7.53
C PHE A 94 -4.22 3.71 6.58
N PHE A 95 -2.90 3.69 6.49
CA PHE A 95 -2.17 2.80 5.62
C PHE A 95 -1.13 2.03 6.43
N VAL A 96 -1.14 0.70 6.29
CA VAL A 96 -0.26 -0.23 7.00
C VAL A 96 0.74 -0.80 5.99
N PRO A 97 1.89 -0.15 5.75
CA PRO A 97 2.88 -0.70 4.85
C PRO A 97 3.46 -1.99 5.46
N LEU A 98 3.48 -3.06 4.66
CA LEU A 98 4.30 -4.23 4.96
C LEU A 98 5.74 -3.89 4.55
N MET A 99 6.68 -3.93 5.49
CA MET A 99 8.08 -3.59 5.22
C MET A 99 8.97 -4.80 5.50
N ARG A 100 9.85 -5.15 4.55
CA ARG A 100 10.86 -6.20 4.76
C ARG A 100 11.80 -5.82 5.90
N THR A 101 12.34 -6.83 6.58
CA THR A 101 13.39 -6.62 7.58
C THR A 101 14.54 -5.79 7.01
N GLY A 102 14.89 -4.70 7.70
CA GLY A 102 15.92 -3.75 7.29
C GLY A 102 15.44 -2.61 6.39
N LEU A 103 14.20 -2.66 5.89
CA LEU A 103 13.55 -1.55 5.18
C LEU A 103 12.53 -0.81 6.06
N GLY A 104 12.02 -1.45 7.11
CA GLY A 104 11.07 -0.84 8.04
C GLY A 104 11.75 0.01 9.12
N ASP A 105 10.93 0.63 9.96
CA ASP A 105 11.40 1.41 11.12
C ASP A 105 12.33 0.56 12.00
N PRO A 106 13.60 0.98 12.23
CA PRO A 106 14.57 0.21 12.99
C PRO A 106 14.21 -0.01 14.47
N ARG A 107 13.18 0.68 14.99
CA ARG A 107 12.68 0.50 16.36
C ARG A 107 11.51 -0.49 16.43
N LEU A 108 10.82 -0.73 15.31
CA LEU A 108 9.91 -1.87 15.23
C LEU A 108 10.77 -3.11 15.13
N ILE A 109 10.63 -4.02 16.09
CA ILE A 109 11.35 -5.29 16.03
C ILE A 109 10.74 -6.09 14.88
N PRO A 110 11.52 -6.46 13.85
CA PRO A 110 11.01 -7.33 12.80
C PRO A 110 10.60 -8.66 13.43
N GLY A 111 9.44 -9.16 13.05
CA GLY A 111 8.92 -10.43 13.52
C GLY A 111 8.92 -11.47 12.42
N GLU A 112 8.86 -12.73 12.82
CA GLU A 112 8.58 -13.84 11.92
C GLU A 112 7.07 -14.10 11.92
N TYR A 113 6.45 -13.99 10.76
CA TYR A 113 5.01 -14.11 10.60
C TYR A 113 4.69 -15.06 9.46
N SER A 114 3.59 -15.81 9.58
CA SER A 114 3.00 -16.51 8.42
C SER A 114 2.47 -15.46 7.45
N LEU A 115 2.96 -15.48 6.20
CA LEU A 115 2.46 -14.62 5.14
C LEU A 115 0.97 -14.84 4.92
N LYS A 116 0.49 -16.10 5.00
CA LYS A 116 -0.94 -16.39 4.93
C LYS A 116 -1.72 -15.71 6.06
N GLY A 117 -1.15 -15.67 7.26
CA GLY A 117 -1.71 -14.97 8.41
C GLY A 117 -1.84 -13.47 8.19
N ILE A 118 -0.76 -12.82 7.72
CA ILE A 118 -0.76 -11.39 7.37
C ILE A 118 -1.84 -11.09 6.33
N ILE A 119 -1.84 -11.82 5.22
CA ILE A 119 -2.73 -11.54 4.09
C ILE A 119 -4.21 -11.63 4.47
N LYS A 120 -4.56 -12.58 5.33
CA LYS A 120 -5.96 -12.84 5.70
C LYS A 120 -6.46 -11.99 6.85
N ASN A 121 -5.60 -11.68 7.80
CA ASN A 121 -6.03 -11.14 9.10
C ASN A 121 -5.54 -9.73 9.37
N SER A 122 -4.42 -9.30 8.76
CA SER A 122 -3.88 -7.96 9.00
C SER A 122 -4.55 -6.94 8.10
N GLU A 123 -4.82 -5.77 8.68
CA GLU A 123 -5.34 -4.61 7.96
C GLU A 123 -4.28 -4.07 7.02
N ALA A 124 -4.62 -3.89 5.75
CA ALA A 124 -3.77 -3.26 4.76
C ALA A 124 -4.01 -1.75 4.72
N ILE A 125 -5.29 -1.36 4.79
CA ILE A 125 -5.73 0.01 4.62
C ILE A 125 -7.08 0.23 5.30
N MET A 126 -7.29 1.45 5.79
CA MET A 126 -8.57 1.96 6.26
C MET A 126 -8.93 3.18 5.43
N VAL A 127 -10.18 3.24 4.99
CA VAL A 127 -10.70 4.31 4.14
C VAL A 127 -12.11 4.63 4.57
N SER A 128 -12.37 5.91 4.87
CA SER A 128 -13.70 6.40 5.23
C SER A 128 -14.35 5.65 6.42
N GLY A 129 -13.54 5.11 7.33
CA GLY A 129 -14.03 4.36 8.50
C GLY A 129 -14.02 2.84 8.34
N ASP A 130 -13.92 2.33 7.12
CA ASP A 130 -13.91 0.89 6.83
C ASP A 130 -12.49 0.36 6.72
N THR A 131 -12.23 -0.81 7.32
CA THR A 131 -10.91 -1.47 7.26
C THR A 131 -10.92 -2.62 6.26
N TYR A 132 -9.80 -2.78 5.55
CA TYR A 132 -9.63 -3.79 4.51
C TYR A 132 -8.36 -4.58 4.78
N THR A 133 -8.51 -5.90 4.86
CA THR A 133 -7.36 -6.81 4.84
C THR A 133 -6.71 -6.83 3.46
N HIS A 134 -5.47 -7.32 3.38
CA HIS A 134 -4.80 -7.48 2.08
C HIS A 134 -5.62 -8.36 1.12
N GLU A 135 -6.18 -9.48 1.60
CA GLU A 135 -7.03 -10.36 0.79
C GLU A 135 -8.26 -9.62 0.23
N ASN A 136 -8.97 -8.86 1.07
CA ASN A 136 -10.16 -8.14 0.65
C ASN A 136 -9.83 -7.05 -0.37
N LEU A 137 -8.73 -6.31 -0.14
CA LEU A 137 -8.27 -5.26 -1.05
C LEU A 137 -7.88 -5.83 -2.42
N ILE A 138 -7.06 -6.90 -2.46
CA ILE A 138 -6.64 -7.57 -3.70
C ILE A 138 -7.85 -8.03 -4.49
N ARG A 139 -8.82 -8.65 -3.82
CA ARG A 139 -10.06 -9.09 -4.46
C ARG A 139 -10.82 -7.92 -5.07
N ALA A 140 -11.07 -6.86 -4.30
CA ALA A 140 -11.80 -5.70 -4.77
C ALA A 140 -11.14 -5.07 -6.01
N ILE A 141 -9.82 -4.87 -6.01
CA ILE A 141 -9.09 -4.34 -7.16
C ILE A 141 -9.21 -5.26 -8.38
N SER A 142 -8.97 -6.56 -8.21
CA SER A 142 -9.01 -7.52 -9.32
C SER A 142 -10.42 -7.70 -9.90
N GLU A 143 -11.46 -7.51 -9.09
CA GLU A 143 -12.87 -7.71 -9.43
C GLU A 143 -13.52 -6.45 -9.99
N GLN A 144 -12.96 -5.25 -9.77
CA GLN A 144 -13.63 -3.98 -10.10
C GLN A 144 -12.79 -2.99 -10.91
N MET A 145 -11.45 -3.07 -10.93
CA MET A 145 -10.59 -2.04 -11.56
C MET A 145 -10.16 -2.36 -13.01
N GLY A 146 -11.08 -2.62 -13.95
CA GLY A 146 -10.73 -2.46 -15.37
C GLY A 146 -11.81 -2.70 -16.42
N SER A 147 -11.44 -2.48 -17.68
CA SER A 147 -12.34 -2.31 -18.85
C SER A 147 -13.26 -3.49 -19.22
N ALA A 148 -13.13 -4.64 -18.57
CA ALA A 148 -13.85 -5.87 -18.93
C ALA A 148 -14.93 -6.27 -17.90
N HIS A 149 -15.34 -5.39 -17.00
CA HIS A 149 -16.27 -5.80 -15.94
C HIS A 149 -17.71 -5.98 -16.39
N GLU A 150 -18.22 -7.13 -15.94
CA GLU A 150 -19.60 -7.61 -15.91
C GLU A 150 -20.45 -6.88 -14.85
N ASP A 151 -19.87 -5.91 -14.11
CA ASP A 151 -20.52 -5.06 -13.12
C ASP A 151 -20.44 -3.59 -13.58
N GLU A 152 -21.56 -2.88 -13.61
CA GLU A 152 -21.65 -1.48 -14.06
C GLU A 152 -21.01 -0.49 -13.05
N GLY A 153 -20.67 -0.93 -11.84
CA GLY A 153 -20.22 -0.05 -10.75
C GLY A 153 -18.87 -0.43 -10.14
N VAL A 154 -18.19 0.59 -9.60
CA VAL A 154 -17.00 0.45 -8.75
C VAL A 154 -17.37 0.89 -7.34
N THR A 155 -16.89 0.16 -6.33
CA THR A 155 -17.09 0.54 -4.93
C THR A 155 -16.45 1.89 -4.63
N PRO A 156 -17.13 2.81 -3.91
CA PRO A 156 -16.64 4.17 -3.67
C PRO A 156 -15.21 4.24 -3.11
N PHE A 157 -14.86 3.31 -2.20
CA PHE A 157 -13.52 3.30 -1.60
C PHE A 157 -12.40 3.02 -2.61
N LEU A 158 -12.64 2.25 -3.68
CA LEU A 158 -11.62 2.02 -4.72
C LEU A 158 -11.38 3.28 -5.56
N VAL A 159 -12.42 4.09 -5.75
CA VAL A 159 -12.29 5.40 -6.38
C VAL A 159 -11.48 6.33 -5.47
N GLU A 160 -11.79 6.35 -4.18
CA GLU A 160 -11.02 7.12 -3.19
C GLU A 160 -9.54 6.69 -3.15
N LEU A 161 -9.28 5.39 -3.12
CA LEU A 161 -7.92 4.84 -3.06
C LEU A 161 -7.10 5.05 -4.34
N SER A 162 -7.74 4.97 -5.51
CA SER A 162 -7.04 5.24 -6.79
C SER A 162 -6.64 6.71 -6.91
N ASN A 163 -7.37 7.60 -6.24
CA ASN A 163 -7.07 9.02 -6.12
C ASN A 163 -6.14 9.36 -4.94
N THR A 164 -5.87 8.42 -4.04
CA THR A 164 -5.02 8.64 -2.87
C THR A 164 -3.55 8.42 -3.22
N ILE A 165 -2.74 9.46 -3.10
CA ILE A 165 -1.29 9.43 -3.35
C ILE A 165 -0.56 9.44 -2.00
N VAL A 166 0.41 8.53 -1.84
CA VAL A 166 1.31 8.42 -0.69
C VAL A 166 2.74 8.33 -1.23
N SER A 167 3.60 9.29 -0.87
CA SER A 167 5.00 9.34 -1.32
C SER A 167 5.13 9.26 -2.86
N ASP A 168 4.36 10.07 -3.56
CA ASP A 168 4.32 10.16 -5.03
C ASP A 168 3.87 8.86 -5.75
N GLN A 169 3.29 7.92 -5.02
CA GLN A 169 2.71 6.69 -5.55
C GLN A 169 1.25 6.58 -5.16
N ALA A 170 0.41 6.02 -6.03
CA ALA A 170 -0.94 5.65 -5.62
C ALA A 170 -0.86 4.64 -4.45
N ALA A 171 -1.64 4.86 -3.38
CA ALA A 171 -1.63 4.02 -2.18
C ALA A 171 -1.87 2.53 -2.51
N LEU A 172 -2.73 2.28 -3.49
CA LEU A 172 -2.99 0.94 -4.03
C LEU A 172 -1.72 0.27 -4.58
N SER A 173 -0.93 0.99 -5.37
CA SER A 173 0.31 0.48 -5.96
C SER A 173 1.30 0.09 -4.87
N ALA A 174 1.54 0.98 -3.90
CA ALA A 174 2.46 0.71 -2.79
C ALA A 174 2.08 -0.56 -2.02
N THR A 175 0.78 -0.72 -1.73
CA THR A 175 0.25 -1.91 -1.04
C THR A 175 0.47 -3.19 -1.85
N LEU A 176 0.10 -3.17 -3.13
CA LEU A 176 0.20 -4.34 -4.00
C LEU A 176 1.65 -4.72 -4.28
N ILE A 177 2.55 -3.74 -4.45
CA ILE A 177 3.99 -3.98 -4.65
C ILE A 177 4.56 -4.75 -3.46
N SER A 178 4.31 -4.28 -2.24
CA SER A 178 4.85 -4.94 -1.04
C SER A 178 4.30 -6.36 -0.87
N VAL A 179 3.00 -6.57 -1.11
CA VAL A 179 2.42 -7.92 -1.07
C VAL A 179 3.02 -8.82 -2.16
N ALA A 180 3.15 -8.31 -3.38
CA ALA A 180 3.70 -9.07 -4.50
C ALA A 180 5.14 -9.52 -4.23
N ASP A 181 5.98 -8.66 -3.66
CA ASP A 181 7.34 -9.02 -3.28
C ASP A 181 7.39 -10.19 -2.29
N LEU A 182 6.54 -10.18 -1.27
CA LEU A 182 6.49 -11.26 -0.26
C LEU A 182 5.92 -12.56 -0.85
N VAL A 183 4.89 -12.46 -1.70
CA VAL A 183 4.30 -13.62 -2.39
C VAL A 183 5.30 -14.25 -3.35
N ILE A 184 6.08 -13.44 -4.06
CA ILE A 184 7.16 -13.92 -4.93
C ILE A 184 8.19 -14.68 -4.09
N GLU A 185 8.66 -14.12 -2.99
CA GLU A 185 9.64 -14.77 -2.11
C GLU A 185 9.16 -16.15 -1.61
N VAL A 186 7.97 -16.21 -1.02
CA VAL A 186 7.41 -17.47 -0.51
C VAL A 186 7.16 -18.46 -1.65
N GLY A 187 6.63 -17.99 -2.78
CA GLY A 187 6.40 -18.81 -3.97
C GLY A 187 7.69 -19.42 -4.54
N GLU A 188 8.77 -18.64 -4.58
CA GLU A 188 10.09 -19.11 -4.98
C GLU A 188 10.65 -20.16 -4.00
N GLY A 189 10.41 -19.99 -2.70
CA GLY A 189 10.74 -20.98 -1.67
C GLY A 189 10.01 -22.31 -1.87
N ILE A 190 8.69 -22.26 -2.11
CA ILE A 190 7.85 -23.44 -2.40
C ILE A 190 8.38 -24.19 -3.63
N LEU A 191 8.65 -23.48 -4.73
CA LEU A 191 9.13 -24.10 -5.96
C LEU A 191 10.56 -24.64 -5.83
N SER A 192 11.41 -23.99 -5.03
CA SER A 192 12.76 -24.50 -4.71
C SER A 192 12.69 -25.81 -3.94
N LYS A 193 11.78 -25.91 -2.95
CA LYS A 193 11.50 -27.16 -2.25
C LYS A 193 10.97 -28.23 -3.22
N ALA A 194 10.04 -27.89 -4.10
CA ALA A 194 9.49 -28.82 -5.09
C ALA A 194 10.58 -29.36 -6.05
N THR A 195 11.56 -28.55 -6.44
CA THR A 195 12.70 -29.01 -7.25
C THR A 195 13.57 -30.00 -6.48
N ASN A 196 13.89 -29.71 -5.22
CA ASN A 196 14.75 -30.55 -4.39
C ASN A 196 14.08 -31.87 -3.97
N ASP A 197 12.83 -31.80 -3.53
CA ASP A 197 12.15 -32.92 -2.88
C ASP A 197 11.26 -33.73 -3.85
N ASN A 198 10.81 -33.11 -4.95
CA ASN A 198 9.87 -33.73 -5.89
C ASN A 198 10.39 -33.81 -7.34
N GLY A 199 11.63 -33.38 -7.60
CA GLY A 199 12.22 -33.40 -8.94
C GLY A 199 11.50 -32.51 -9.95
N PHE A 200 10.80 -31.46 -9.49
CA PHE A 200 10.14 -30.51 -10.36
C PHE A 200 11.18 -29.72 -11.19
N LEU A 201 11.04 -29.76 -12.51
CA LEU A 201 11.87 -28.99 -13.43
C LEU A 201 11.15 -27.70 -13.82
N ARG A 202 11.77 -26.57 -13.49
CA ARG A 202 11.26 -25.25 -13.88
C ARG A 202 11.33 -25.04 -15.38
N LYS A 203 10.42 -24.21 -15.90
CA LYS A 203 10.47 -23.77 -17.29
C LYS A 203 11.65 -22.82 -17.48
N ASN A 204 12.32 -22.91 -18.62
CA ASN A 204 13.26 -21.86 -19.01
C ASN A 204 12.47 -20.62 -19.44
N ARG A 205 12.63 -19.51 -18.73
CA ARG A 205 11.85 -18.29 -18.96
C ARG A 205 12.77 -17.16 -19.44
N PRO A 206 12.28 -16.28 -20.33
CA PRO A 206 12.99 -15.06 -20.69
C PRO A 206 13.26 -14.20 -19.45
N GLU A 207 14.35 -13.44 -19.50
CA GLU A 207 14.63 -12.43 -18.48
C GLU A 207 13.58 -11.30 -18.58
N ILE A 208 13.13 -10.82 -17.42
CA ILE A 208 12.17 -9.71 -17.35
C ILE A 208 12.98 -8.42 -17.49
N SER A 209 12.76 -7.70 -18.59
CA SER A 209 13.42 -6.41 -18.82
C SER A 209 12.78 -5.34 -17.93
N ILE A 210 13.53 -4.86 -16.95
CA ILE A 210 13.17 -3.67 -16.17
C ILE A 210 13.68 -2.46 -16.96
N GLY A 211 12.78 -1.53 -17.31
CA GLY A 211 13.20 -0.28 -17.93
C GLY A 211 14.20 0.44 -17.01
N THR A 212 15.37 0.83 -17.55
CA THR A 212 16.42 1.50 -16.78
C THR A 212 16.17 2.99 -16.60
N ASP A 213 15.21 3.55 -17.34
CA ASP A 213 14.95 4.98 -17.29
C ASP A 213 14.25 5.33 -15.98
N PRO A 214 14.76 6.31 -15.22
CA PRO A 214 14.11 6.77 -14.01
C PRO A 214 12.72 7.29 -14.38
N VAL A 215 11.72 6.57 -13.92
CA VAL A 215 10.31 6.94 -14.06
C VAL A 215 10.15 8.28 -13.33
N LYS A 216 9.72 9.32 -14.04
CA LYS A 216 9.33 10.57 -13.38
C LYS A 216 8.21 10.24 -12.40
N ALA A 217 8.35 10.69 -11.16
CA ALA A 217 7.29 10.66 -10.15
C ALA A 217 5.97 11.12 -10.80
N TYR A 218 4.95 10.30 -10.67
CA TYR A 218 3.74 10.35 -11.49
C TYR A 218 2.89 11.56 -11.08
N PHE A 219 2.72 12.56 -11.95
CA PHE A 219 1.92 13.77 -11.66
C PHE A 219 0.64 13.91 -12.50
N GLU A 220 0.42 13.07 -13.50
CA GLU A 220 -0.78 13.16 -14.33
C GLU A 220 -1.85 12.20 -13.83
N SER A 221 -2.74 12.68 -12.95
CA SER A 221 -3.92 11.93 -12.51
C SER A 221 -4.88 11.74 -13.68
N HIS A 222 -4.65 10.74 -14.52
CA HIS A 222 -5.65 10.23 -15.44
C HIS A 222 -6.52 9.24 -14.67
N SER A 223 -7.44 9.77 -13.85
CA SER A 223 -8.52 8.95 -13.32
C SER A 223 -9.49 8.69 -14.47
N ASP A 224 -9.68 7.42 -14.84
CA ASP A 224 -10.71 7.01 -15.81
C ASP A 224 -12.13 7.26 -15.28
N PHE A 225 -12.26 7.60 -14.00
CA PHE A 225 -13.51 8.00 -13.37
C PHE A 225 -13.71 9.50 -13.53
N GLU A 226 -14.93 9.92 -13.89
CA GLU A 226 -15.32 11.34 -13.80
C GLU A 226 -15.10 11.81 -12.36
N ASN A 227 -13.95 12.42 -12.14
CA ASN A 227 -13.48 12.74 -10.81
C ASN A 227 -14.23 13.98 -10.34
N ILE A 228 -15.44 13.79 -9.83
CA ILE A 228 -16.09 14.80 -9.00
C ILE A 228 -15.29 14.81 -7.72
N SER A 229 -14.24 15.63 -7.70
CA SER A 229 -13.47 15.86 -6.50
C SER A 229 -14.42 16.38 -5.43
N GLU A 230 -14.91 15.50 -4.56
CA GLU A 230 -15.79 15.89 -3.47
C GLU A 230 -15.07 16.95 -2.62
N PRO A 231 -15.79 18.02 -2.21
CA PRO A 231 -15.21 19.00 -1.32
C PRO A 231 -14.77 18.31 -0.03
N LEU A 232 -13.72 18.84 0.61
CA LEU A 232 -13.33 18.34 1.92
C LEU A 232 -14.53 18.43 2.88
N PRO A 233 -14.73 17.43 3.75
CA PRO A 233 -15.80 17.48 4.74
C PRO A 233 -15.59 18.69 5.66
N GLU A 234 -16.68 19.19 6.26
CA GLU A 234 -16.61 20.34 7.17
C GLU A 234 -15.64 20.13 8.33
N GLU A 235 -15.47 18.89 8.78
CA GLU A 235 -14.50 18.47 9.78
C GLU A 235 -13.83 17.16 9.38
N GLY A 236 -12.58 16.99 9.82
CA GLY A 236 -11.84 15.77 9.53
C GLY A 236 -10.45 15.74 10.15
N THR A 237 -9.84 14.55 10.06
CA THR A 237 -8.49 14.29 10.53
C THR A 237 -7.73 13.46 9.50
N VAL A 238 -6.51 13.87 9.20
CA VAL A 238 -5.54 13.11 8.41
C VAL A 238 -4.25 13.00 9.22
N MET A 239 -3.72 11.78 9.31
CA MET A 239 -2.44 11.50 9.94
C MET A 239 -1.59 10.66 9.02
N PHE A 240 -0.32 11.01 8.90
CA PHE A 240 0.64 10.19 8.18
C PHE A 240 2.02 10.32 8.83
N LEU A 241 2.75 9.21 8.83
CA LEU A 241 4.12 9.14 9.30
C LEU A 241 5.05 9.39 8.11
N VAL A 242 5.88 10.43 8.18
CA VAL A 242 6.94 10.64 7.20
C VAL A 242 8.28 10.13 7.72
N ASP A 243 8.95 9.28 6.95
CA ASP A 243 10.27 8.74 7.27
C ASP A 243 11.14 8.69 6.00
N HIS A 244 12.47 8.65 6.16
CA HIS A 244 13.41 8.60 5.06
C HIS A 244 14.47 7.50 5.28
N PRO A 245 14.76 6.64 4.29
CA PRO A 245 15.69 5.51 4.45
C PRO A 245 17.15 5.93 4.69
N HIS A 246 17.49 7.18 4.40
CA HIS A 246 18.85 7.69 4.55
C HIS A 246 19.23 7.75 6.04
N GLY A 247 20.32 7.06 6.44
CA GLY A 247 20.66 6.84 7.85
C GLY A 247 20.97 8.10 8.67
N ASP A 248 21.25 9.23 8.02
CA ASP A 248 21.47 10.52 8.68
C ASP A 248 20.18 11.34 8.88
N TRP A 249 19.02 10.80 8.47
CA TRP A 249 17.69 11.39 8.62
C TRP A 249 17.44 11.92 10.03
N ARG A 250 17.96 11.26 11.07
CA ARG A 250 17.85 11.72 12.47
C ARG A 250 18.81 12.84 12.85
N THR A 251 19.96 12.89 12.18
CA THR A 251 21.04 13.85 12.45
C THR A 251 20.88 15.16 11.68
N ASN A 252 20.09 15.14 10.60
CA ASN A 252 19.62 16.29 9.82
C ASN A 252 20.71 17.00 9.01
N ASN A 253 21.64 16.26 8.38
CA ASN A 253 22.65 16.90 7.53
C ASN A 253 22.18 17.13 6.08
N HIS A 254 21.05 16.54 5.68
CA HIS A 254 20.46 16.70 4.35
C HIS A 254 19.05 17.29 4.41
N GLU A 255 18.59 17.75 3.24
CA GLU A 255 17.19 18.06 3.01
C GLU A 255 16.50 16.80 2.51
N TYR A 256 15.25 16.61 2.92
CA TYR A 256 14.47 15.45 2.52
C TYR A 256 13.09 15.92 2.05
N ASN A 257 12.67 15.43 0.89
CA ASN A 257 11.34 15.65 0.35
C ASN A 257 10.56 14.34 0.50
N PHE A 258 9.41 14.40 1.16
CA PHE A 258 8.56 13.23 1.43
C PHE A 258 7.56 12.93 0.31
N GLY A 259 7.63 13.71 -0.77
CA GLY A 259 6.70 13.65 -1.87
C GLY A 259 5.37 14.33 -1.52
N LEU A 260 4.39 14.08 -2.38
CA LEU A 260 3.02 14.54 -2.24
C LEU A 260 2.17 13.45 -1.58
N PHE A 261 1.46 13.83 -0.52
CA PHE A 261 0.26 13.15 -0.08
C PHE A 261 -0.96 13.85 -0.71
N ARG A 262 -1.88 13.08 -1.31
CA ARG A 262 -3.12 13.64 -1.86
C ARG A 262 -4.29 12.74 -1.47
N GLN A 263 -5.38 13.32 -0.97
CA GLN A 263 -6.66 12.65 -0.73
C GLN A 263 -7.81 13.61 -1.08
N GLY A 264 -8.54 13.33 -2.17
CA GLY A 264 -9.55 14.25 -2.69
C GLY A 264 -8.94 15.63 -3.04
N GLN A 265 -9.52 16.71 -2.51
CA GLN A 265 -8.98 18.07 -2.66
C GLN A 265 -7.79 18.39 -1.75
N LEU A 266 -7.52 17.56 -0.72
CA LEU A 266 -6.41 17.77 0.19
C LEU A 266 -5.10 17.36 -0.47
N GLU A 267 -4.18 18.29 -0.61
CA GLU A 267 -2.79 18.05 -0.99
C GLU A 267 -1.89 18.44 0.16
N VAL A 268 -0.98 17.55 0.56
CA VAL A 268 0.03 17.84 1.57
C VAL A 268 1.40 17.46 1.06
N GLN A 269 2.30 18.43 0.99
CA GLN A 269 3.71 18.19 0.71
C GLN A 269 4.52 18.50 1.95
N ALA A 270 5.38 17.56 2.36
CA ALA A 270 6.25 17.74 3.49
C ALA A 270 7.72 17.72 3.05
N ARG A 271 8.50 18.64 3.58
CA ARG A 271 9.94 18.74 3.37
C ARG A 271 10.61 19.00 4.71
N LYS A 272 11.73 18.33 4.95
CA LYS A 272 12.59 18.64 6.09
C LYS A 272 13.83 19.37 5.62
N ASN A 273 14.12 20.49 6.28
CA ASN A 273 15.27 21.33 6.05
C ASN A 273 16.47 20.91 6.93
N LYS A 274 17.68 21.29 6.52
CA LYS A 274 18.94 20.98 7.24
C LYS A 274 19.00 21.56 8.66
N ASP A 275 18.23 22.60 8.91
CA ASP A 275 18.10 23.28 10.20
C ASP A 275 17.14 22.60 11.18
N LYS A 276 16.65 21.39 10.83
CA LYS A 276 15.70 20.60 11.62
C LYS A 276 14.27 21.15 11.63
N ASN A 277 13.95 22.05 10.72
CA ASN A 277 12.56 22.47 10.51
C ASN A 277 11.84 21.51 9.56
N MET A 278 10.55 21.34 9.79
CA MET A 278 9.61 20.73 8.85
C MET A 278 8.84 21.86 8.16
N GLU A 279 8.95 21.90 6.84
CA GLU A 279 8.14 22.71 5.95
C GLU A 279 6.98 21.85 5.44
N ILE A 280 5.75 22.33 5.62
CA ILE A 280 4.55 21.65 5.14
C ILE A 280 3.71 22.62 4.33
N HIS A 281 3.42 22.21 3.10
CA HIS A 281 2.48 22.88 2.24
C HIS A 281 1.18 22.09 2.20
N VAL A 282 0.08 22.72 2.57
CA VAL A 282 -1.26 22.15 2.54
C VAL A 282 -2.11 22.92 1.54
N LYS A 283 -2.80 22.23 0.64
CA LYS A 283 -3.84 22.79 -0.24
C LYS A 283 -5.13 22.00 -0.08
N GLY A 284 -6.25 22.61 -0.46
CA GLY A 284 -7.58 21.98 -0.44
C GLY A 284 -8.63 22.73 0.37
N PHE A 285 -8.21 23.65 1.23
CA PHE A 285 -9.09 24.52 2.00
C PHE A 285 -9.30 25.85 1.25
N GLY A 286 -10.33 25.95 0.40
CA GLY A 286 -10.66 27.19 -0.33
C GLY A 286 -9.54 27.68 -1.27
N GLN A 287 -8.79 26.75 -1.88
CA GLN A 287 -7.66 27.00 -2.79
C GLN A 287 -6.41 27.70 -2.20
N ALA A 288 -6.42 28.11 -0.93
CA ALA A 288 -5.23 28.67 -0.30
C ALA A 288 -4.13 27.60 -0.11
N ILE A 289 -2.89 27.96 -0.42
CA ILE A 289 -1.71 27.18 -0.03
C ILE A 289 -1.30 27.66 1.36
N LEU A 290 -1.49 26.81 2.36
CA LEU A 290 -1.01 27.06 3.71
C LEU A 290 0.40 26.49 3.82
N SER A 291 1.38 27.35 4.13
CA SER A 291 2.77 26.94 4.29
C SER A 291 3.18 27.15 5.73
N ILE A 292 3.64 26.09 6.37
CA ILE A 292 4.08 26.11 7.76
C ILE A 292 5.53 25.64 7.81
N GLU A 293 6.40 26.42 8.44
CA GLU A 293 7.76 26.00 8.76
C GLU A 293 7.97 26.06 10.27
N ASN A 294 8.20 24.91 10.90
CA ASN A 294 8.39 24.84 12.34
C ASN A 294 9.47 23.82 12.74
N PRO A 295 10.16 24.04 13.86
CA PRO A 295 11.13 23.09 14.38
C PRO A 295 10.42 21.78 14.75
N ILE A 296 11.03 20.65 14.38
CA ILE A 296 10.51 19.34 14.74
C ILE A 296 10.66 19.16 16.27
N PRO A 297 9.58 18.97 17.04
CA PRO A 297 9.68 18.73 18.48
C PRO A 297 10.53 17.50 18.75
N ASN A 298 11.31 17.51 19.83
CA ASN A 298 12.09 16.33 20.24
C ASN A 298 11.18 15.10 20.34
N PHE A 299 11.62 14.03 19.70
CA PHE A 299 10.86 12.81 19.56
C PHE A 299 11.80 11.61 19.57
N GLU A 300 11.32 10.52 20.17
CA GLU A 300 12.02 9.23 20.15
C GLU A 300 11.60 8.38 18.94
N GLN A 301 10.61 8.86 18.17
CA GLN A 301 10.08 8.26 16.94
C GLN A 301 11.09 8.35 15.76
N PRO A 302 10.99 7.52 14.71
CA PRO A 302 12.02 7.38 13.66
C PRO A 302 11.76 8.38 12.55
N GLY A 303 10.52 8.44 12.09
CA GLY A 303 9.92 9.49 11.31
C GLY A 303 9.17 10.50 12.17
N VAL A 304 8.64 11.50 11.48
CA VAL A 304 7.84 12.56 12.05
C VAL A 304 6.38 12.25 11.75
N MET A 305 5.56 12.07 12.79
CA MET A 305 4.12 11.95 12.62
C MET A 305 3.55 13.34 12.32
N ILE A 306 2.96 13.50 11.15
CA ILE A 306 2.24 14.70 10.76
C ILE A 306 0.76 14.44 10.98
N GLY A 307 0.12 15.30 11.78
CA GLY A 307 -1.32 15.29 12.00
C GLY A 307 -1.93 16.61 11.54
N LEU A 308 -3.03 16.51 10.80
CA LEU A 308 -3.87 17.63 10.40
C LEU A 308 -5.29 17.35 10.88
N THR A 309 -5.86 18.25 11.66
CA THR A 309 -7.28 18.20 12.03
C THR A 309 -7.92 19.51 11.64
N TRP A 310 -9.10 19.49 11.03
CA TRP A 310 -9.81 20.71 10.65
C TRP A 310 -11.26 20.68 11.06
N ASN A 311 -11.83 21.88 11.14
CA ASN A 311 -13.26 22.12 11.11
C ASN A 311 -13.55 23.29 10.15
N SER A 312 -14.79 23.79 10.12
CA SER A 312 -15.21 24.89 9.23
C SER A 312 -14.48 26.22 9.43
N SER A 313 -13.69 26.39 10.50
CA SER A 313 -13.07 27.66 10.88
C SER A 313 -11.56 27.59 11.10
N GLN A 314 -11.00 26.42 11.37
CA GLN A 314 -9.59 26.28 11.74
C GLN A 314 -8.97 24.98 11.23
N LEU A 315 -7.69 25.06 10.87
CA LEU A 315 -6.79 23.93 10.65
C LEU A 315 -5.78 23.88 11.79
N ASN A 316 -5.72 22.76 12.49
CA ASN A 316 -4.69 22.50 13.50
C ASN A 316 -3.65 21.55 12.93
N PHE A 317 -2.39 21.90 13.16
CA PHE A 317 -1.24 21.14 12.73
C PHE A 317 -0.50 20.53 13.92
N TYR A 318 -0.15 19.25 13.80
CA TYR A 318 0.52 18.48 14.82
C TYR A 318 1.79 17.83 14.26
N LEU A 319 2.87 17.88 15.05
CA LEU A 319 4.08 17.11 14.83
C LEU A 319 4.33 16.21 16.03
N ASN A 320 4.42 14.89 15.80
CA ASN A 320 4.66 13.90 16.85
C ASN A 320 3.64 14.00 18.00
N GLY A 321 2.37 14.28 17.67
CA GLY A 321 1.29 14.44 18.64
C GLY A 321 1.28 15.79 19.39
N VAL A 322 2.27 16.66 19.15
CA VAL A 322 2.32 18.01 19.72
C VAL A 322 1.68 18.98 18.73
N ARG A 323 0.68 19.75 19.17
CA ARG A 323 0.09 20.81 18.35
C ARG A 323 1.09 21.94 18.18
N ILE A 324 1.45 22.22 16.94
CA ILE A 324 2.45 23.23 16.57
C ILE A 324 1.78 24.54 16.23
N GLU A 325 0.70 24.49 15.46
CA GLU A 325 0.07 25.68 14.91
C GLU A 325 -1.43 25.51 14.73
N THR A 326 -2.16 26.63 14.81
CA THR A 326 -3.58 26.72 14.47
C THR A 326 -3.73 27.88 13.49
N MET A 327 -4.27 27.59 12.32
CA MET A 327 -4.53 28.59 11.27
C MET A 327 -6.03 28.74 11.08
N ALA A 328 -6.48 29.97 10.82
CA ALA A 328 -7.86 30.21 10.40
C ALA A 328 -8.05 29.73 8.95
N ILE A 329 -9.17 29.06 8.68
CA ILE A 329 -9.58 28.75 7.31
C ILE A 329 -10.47 29.90 6.85
N GLU A 330 -10.02 30.66 5.86
CA GLU A 330 -10.84 31.70 5.26
C GLU A 330 -11.91 31.03 4.39
N SER A 331 -13.17 31.13 4.81
CA SER A 331 -14.29 30.69 3.98
C SER A 331 -14.40 31.65 2.79
N GLU A 332 -14.16 31.18 1.57
CA GLU A 332 -14.62 31.90 0.37
C GLU A 332 -16.15 32.05 0.49
N ARG A 333 -16.63 33.29 0.67
CA ARG A 333 -18.05 33.61 0.77
C ARG A 333 -18.68 33.85 -0.60
#